data_AF-A0A955ZIJ4-F1
#
_entry.id   AF-A0A955ZIJ4-F1
#
_cell.length_a   1.000
_cell.length_b   1.000
_cell.length_c   1.000
_cell.angle_alpha   90.00
_cell.angle_beta   90.00
_cell.angle_gamma   90.00
#
_symmetry.space_group_name_H-M   'P 1'
#
loop_
_entity.id
_entity.type
_entity.pdbx_description
1 polymer ?
#
loop_
_entity_poly.entity_id
_entity_poly.type
_entity_poly.pdbx_seq_one_letter_code
_entity_poly.pdbx_strand_id
1 'polypeptide(L)'
;MMRWICWFFAVAWLLWGRSATADESWNGGDLRRDVAAGKPLVVHVTVALCSNDQVDCGSGVAGRPGDLAHNLYWGAIFGARRFLERKRSPFTRVSLEKVDDVVLERAVYRRWVPGKAWGVARRVEQLVVLDAVHGASIDRAVSGFWSKATQKATVSFEDGGKRRSVAVQVAGYVGHNRLMDGLALPGAPATPDPVPSFVLACYSKNYFSSALEHSGSRPLVMTRALMAPEGYVLEAVLTGIGDGLPQQQIRARAVAAYARWQRLRPGVASAIFAPVAK
;
A
#
# COMPACT_ATOMS: atom_id res chain seq x y z
N MET A 1 5.82 43.45 62.44
CA MET A 1 4.66 43.46 61.50
C MET A 1 5.16 42.97 60.16
N MET A 2 5.19 41.66 59.92
CA MET A 2 4.12 40.77 59.46
C MET A 2 4.27 40.52 57.95
N ARG A 3 4.77 39.32 57.66
CA ARG A 3 5.14 38.74 56.37
C ARG A 3 3.89 38.57 55.51
N TRP A 4 3.97 38.91 54.22
CA TRP A 4 3.02 38.45 53.21
C TRP A 4 3.62 37.25 52.46
N ILE A 5 2.86 36.17 52.49
CA ILE A 5 3.17 34.85 51.96
C ILE A 5 2.60 34.80 50.54
N CYS A 6 3.46 34.64 49.52
CA CYS A 6 3.02 34.30 48.16
C CYS A 6 2.88 32.78 48.04
N TRP A 7 1.67 32.30 47.83
CA TRP A 7 1.39 30.90 47.50
C TRP A 7 1.72 30.60 46.04
N PHE A 8 2.56 29.60 45.85
CA PHE A 8 2.76 28.90 44.59
C PHE A 8 1.51 28.10 44.24
N PHE A 9 0.95 28.31 43.05
CA PHE A 9 0.10 27.32 42.38
C PHE A 9 0.81 26.85 41.11
N ALA A 10 1.48 25.71 41.23
CA ALA A 10 1.94 24.92 40.10
C ALA A 10 0.77 24.04 39.63
N VAL A 11 0.21 24.33 38.46
CA VAL A 11 -0.71 23.41 37.79
C VAL A 11 0.07 22.70 36.69
N ALA A 12 0.42 21.45 36.98
CA ALA A 12 1.05 20.52 36.04
C ALA A 12 0.06 20.11 34.95
N TRP A 13 0.31 20.54 33.72
CA TRP A 13 -0.29 19.92 32.52
C TRP A 13 0.69 18.87 31.99
N LEU A 14 0.57 17.64 32.50
CA LEU A 14 1.17 16.45 31.92
C LEU A 14 0.23 15.91 30.82
N LEU A 15 0.21 16.58 29.67
CA LEU A 15 -0.25 15.96 28.42
C LEU A 15 0.95 15.34 27.73
N TRP A 16 1.32 14.15 28.20
CA TRP A 16 2.26 13.30 27.47
C TRP A 16 1.48 12.64 26.33
N GLY A 17 1.30 13.39 25.23
CA GLY A 17 1.04 12.77 23.94
C GLY A 17 2.22 11.87 23.61
N ARG A 18 2.01 10.56 23.50
CA ARG A 18 2.97 9.67 22.84
C ARG A 18 3.08 10.13 21.40
N SER A 19 4.04 11.02 21.13
CA SER A 19 4.59 11.16 19.79
C SER A 19 5.18 9.80 19.47
N ALA A 20 4.55 9.06 18.54
CA ALA A 20 5.18 7.90 17.95
C ALA A 20 6.46 8.42 17.30
N THR A 21 7.62 8.13 17.90
CA THR A 21 8.91 8.53 17.36
C THR A 21 8.98 8.02 15.93
N ALA A 22 9.29 8.90 14.98
CA ALA A 22 9.44 8.59 13.56
C ALA A 22 10.63 7.62 13.27
N ASP A 23 11.25 7.08 14.31
CA ASP A 23 12.50 6.32 14.30
C ASP A 23 12.30 4.80 14.48
N GLU A 24 11.11 4.32 14.88
CA GLU A 24 10.89 2.85 14.93
C GLU A 24 10.43 2.31 13.57
N SER A 25 11.33 1.57 12.90
CA SER A 25 10.98 0.82 11.69
C SER A 25 9.79 -0.11 11.92
N TRP A 26 8.85 -0.14 10.96
CA TRP A 26 7.60 -0.90 11.13
C TRP A 26 7.85 -2.41 11.30
N ASN A 27 7.21 -3.01 12.31
CA ASN A 27 7.37 -4.41 12.71
C ASN A 27 6.05 -5.22 12.73
N GLY A 28 4.97 -4.64 12.20
CA GLY A 28 3.65 -5.27 12.14
C GLY A 28 2.80 -5.18 13.42
N GLY A 29 3.20 -4.40 14.44
CA GLY A 29 2.46 -4.27 15.70
C GLY A 29 0.97 -3.98 15.54
N ASP A 30 0.60 -3.03 14.68
CA ASP A 30 -0.81 -2.66 14.42
C ASP A 30 -1.64 -3.83 13.87
N LEU A 31 -1.02 -4.68 13.04
CA LEU A 31 -1.65 -5.85 12.43
C LEU A 31 -1.78 -7.02 13.39
N ARG A 32 -0.80 -7.22 14.29
CA ARG A 32 -0.80 -8.32 15.28
C ARG A 32 -2.06 -8.30 16.14
N ARG A 33 -2.53 -7.12 16.55
CA ARG A 33 -3.76 -6.96 17.34
C ARG A 33 -4.98 -7.48 16.59
N ASP A 34 -5.15 -7.10 15.33
CA ASP A 34 -6.29 -7.55 14.52
C ASP A 34 -6.21 -9.06 14.22
N VAL A 35 -5.01 -9.58 13.96
CA VAL A 35 -4.79 -11.02 13.78
C VAL A 35 -5.09 -11.80 15.07
N ALA A 36 -4.65 -11.32 16.24
CA ALA A 36 -4.97 -11.93 17.52
C ALA A 36 -6.49 -12.01 17.74
N ALA A 37 -7.23 -10.99 17.31
CA ALA A 37 -8.69 -10.92 17.36
C ALA A 37 -9.43 -11.77 16.28
N GLY A 38 -8.72 -12.64 15.55
CA GLY A 38 -9.37 -13.52 14.57
C GLY A 38 -9.50 -12.93 13.16
N LYS A 39 -9.17 -11.65 12.96
CA LYS A 39 -9.38 -10.98 11.66
C LYS A 39 -8.33 -11.40 10.62
N PRO A 40 -8.68 -11.36 9.31
CA PRO A 40 -7.70 -11.57 8.25
C PRO A 40 -6.72 -10.38 8.15
N LEU A 41 -5.58 -10.63 7.54
CA LEU A 41 -4.67 -9.59 7.06
C LEU A 41 -5.18 -9.05 5.73
N VAL A 42 -5.51 -7.77 5.64
CA VAL A 42 -6.11 -7.20 4.42
C VAL A 42 -5.22 -6.10 3.85
N VAL A 43 -4.69 -6.36 2.65
CA VAL A 43 -3.98 -5.36 1.85
C VAL A 43 -4.87 -4.93 0.70
N HIS A 44 -5.28 -3.66 0.69
CA HIS A 44 -5.94 -3.06 -0.47
C HIS A 44 -4.90 -2.37 -1.33
N VAL A 45 -4.97 -2.54 -2.65
CA VAL A 45 -4.06 -1.91 -3.60
C VAL A 45 -4.90 -1.21 -4.66
N THR A 46 -4.70 0.08 -4.78
CA THR A 46 -5.23 0.88 -5.88
C THR A 46 -4.23 0.83 -7.03
N VAL A 47 -4.62 0.20 -8.14
CA VAL A 47 -3.81 0.12 -9.35
C VAL A 47 -4.32 1.16 -10.33
N ALA A 48 -3.58 2.24 -10.52
CA ALA A 48 -3.87 3.21 -11.55
C ALA A 48 -3.48 2.62 -12.90
N LEU A 49 -4.45 2.36 -13.78
CA LEU A 49 -4.17 1.81 -15.11
C LEU A 49 -3.36 2.82 -15.93
N CYS A 50 -2.42 2.31 -16.75
CA CYS A 50 -1.59 3.16 -17.59
C CYS A 50 -2.42 3.85 -18.66
N SER A 51 -2.13 5.12 -18.94
CA SER A 51 -2.76 5.88 -20.02
C SER A 51 -1.69 6.61 -20.82
N ASN A 52 -1.63 6.37 -22.14
CA ASN A 52 -0.68 7.07 -23.02
C ASN A 52 -0.92 8.58 -23.09
N ASP A 53 -2.10 9.05 -22.71
CA ASP A 53 -2.40 10.48 -22.58
C ASP A 53 -1.68 11.15 -21.40
N GLN A 54 -1.13 10.35 -20.47
CA GLN A 54 -0.51 10.83 -19.24
C GLN A 54 0.96 10.40 -19.08
N VAL A 55 1.31 9.22 -19.56
CA VAL A 55 2.67 8.66 -19.48
C VAL A 55 2.89 7.67 -20.63
N ASP A 56 4.12 7.57 -21.14
CA ASP A 56 4.45 6.55 -22.12
C ASP A 56 4.33 5.13 -21.52
N CYS A 57 3.35 4.37 -22.01
CA CYS A 57 3.09 2.99 -21.58
C CYS A 57 3.84 1.94 -22.43
N GLY A 58 4.76 2.38 -23.32
CA GLY A 58 5.60 1.54 -24.16
C GLY A 58 4.91 0.94 -25.39
N SER A 59 3.57 1.02 -25.47
CA SER A 59 2.81 0.69 -26.68
C SER A 59 1.42 1.32 -26.65
N GLY A 60 0.82 1.49 -27.85
CA GLY A 60 -0.54 2.00 -27.98
C GLY A 60 -1.58 1.17 -27.24
N VAL A 61 -1.43 -0.16 -27.21
CA VAL A 61 -2.38 -1.08 -26.55
C VAL A 61 -2.21 -1.07 -25.03
N ALA A 62 -0.97 -1.10 -24.54
CA ALA A 62 -0.70 -1.15 -23.09
C ALA A 62 -1.10 0.13 -22.35
N GLY A 63 -1.22 1.26 -23.05
CA GLY A 63 -1.67 2.54 -22.51
C GLY A 63 -3.11 2.92 -22.84
N ARG A 64 -3.97 1.95 -23.24
CA ARG A 64 -5.40 2.20 -23.32
C ARG A 64 -5.99 2.22 -21.91
N PRO A 65 -6.65 3.32 -21.49
CA PRO A 65 -6.96 3.55 -20.08
C PRO A 65 -8.01 2.60 -19.50
N GLY A 66 -8.84 1.97 -20.34
CA GLY A 66 -9.85 1.00 -19.92
C GLY A 66 -9.59 -0.45 -20.34
N ASP A 67 -8.46 -0.75 -21.02
CA ASP A 67 -8.19 -2.10 -21.55
C ASP A 67 -7.61 -3.01 -20.46
N LEU A 68 -8.49 -3.63 -19.66
CA LEU A 68 -8.11 -4.55 -18.58
C LEU A 68 -7.30 -5.78 -19.05
N ALA A 69 -7.42 -6.18 -20.33
CA ALA A 69 -6.72 -7.36 -20.82
C ALA A 69 -5.25 -7.07 -21.12
N HIS A 70 -4.94 -5.85 -21.57
CA HIS A 70 -3.60 -5.53 -22.08
C HIS A 70 -2.90 -4.38 -21.34
N ASN A 71 -3.58 -3.68 -20.44
CA ASN A 71 -2.99 -2.54 -19.74
C ASN A 71 -1.70 -2.92 -19.01
N LEU A 72 -0.68 -2.07 -19.14
CA LEU A 72 0.68 -2.27 -18.62
C LEU A 72 0.68 -2.69 -17.14
N TYR A 73 -0.16 -2.05 -16.32
CA TYR A 73 -0.16 -2.25 -14.87
C TYR A 73 -1.18 -3.31 -14.40
N TRP A 74 -1.94 -3.94 -15.31
CA TRP A 74 -3.01 -4.87 -14.95
C TRP A 74 -2.97 -6.22 -15.67
N GLY A 75 -3.34 -6.24 -16.96
CA GLY A 75 -3.51 -7.45 -17.75
C GLY A 75 -2.28 -7.87 -18.58
N ALA A 76 -1.36 -6.94 -18.83
CA ALA A 76 -0.10 -7.22 -19.52
C ALA A 76 0.74 -8.30 -18.80
N ILE A 77 1.78 -8.82 -19.45
CA ILE A 77 2.57 -9.95 -18.94
C ILE A 77 3.13 -9.74 -17.51
N PHE A 78 3.44 -8.50 -17.15
CA PHE A 78 3.88 -8.11 -15.81
C PHE A 78 2.86 -7.27 -15.05
N GLY A 79 1.62 -7.13 -15.55
CA GLY A 79 0.56 -6.41 -14.86
C GLY A 79 0.15 -7.10 -13.55
N ALA A 80 -0.42 -6.33 -12.61
CA ALA A 80 -0.71 -6.80 -11.25
C ALA A 80 -1.60 -8.05 -11.22
N ARG A 81 -2.76 -8.01 -11.89
CA ARG A 81 -3.69 -9.15 -11.97
C ARG A 81 -3.01 -10.36 -12.61
N ARG A 82 -2.38 -10.14 -13.77
CA ARG A 82 -1.71 -11.21 -14.53
C ARG A 82 -0.63 -11.90 -13.71
N PHE A 83 0.15 -11.14 -12.96
CA PHE A 83 1.24 -11.67 -12.15
C PHE A 83 0.73 -12.43 -10.92
N LEU A 84 -0.32 -11.95 -10.25
CA LEU A 84 -0.93 -12.66 -9.11
C LEU A 84 -1.68 -13.93 -9.53
N GLU A 85 -2.08 -14.06 -10.80
CA GLU A 85 -2.76 -15.25 -11.35
C GLU A 85 -1.82 -16.28 -12.02
N ARG A 86 -0.52 -16.00 -12.09
CA ARG A 86 0.44 -16.95 -12.69
C ARG A 86 0.55 -18.22 -11.85
N LYS A 87 0.86 -19.36 -12.48
CA LYS A 87 1.00 -20.68 -11.82
C LYS A 87 1.92 -20.70 -10.58
N ARG A 88 2.93 -19.83 -10.56
CA ARG A 88 3.93 -19.74 -9.48
C ARG A 88 3.61 -18.68 -8.42
N SER A 89 2.46 -17.99 -8.53
CA SER A 89 1.97 -17.10 -7.49
C SER A 89 1.49 -17.94 -6.29
N PRO A 90 1.75 -17.52 -5.05
CA PRO A 90 1.20 -18.17 -3.86
C PRO A 90 -0.26 -17.80 -3.60
N PHE A 91 -0.84 -16.90 -4.41
CA PHE A 91 -2.19 -16.40 -4.26
C PHE A 91 -3.20 -17.21 -5.08
N THR A 92 -4.38 -17.42 -4.52
CA THR A 92 -5.53 -18.02 -5.21
C THR A 92 -6.63 -16.96 -5.34
N ARG A 93 -7.22 -16.83 -6.53
CA ARG A 93 -8.32 -15.88 -6.76
C ARG A 93 -9.56 -16.28 -5.94
N VAL A 94 -10.17 -15.28 -5.31
CA VAL A 94 -11.43 -15.35 -4.56
C VAL A 94 -12.57 -14.84 -5.41
N SER A 95 -12.44 -13.64 -5.95
CA SER A 95 -13.43 -13.02 -6.84
C SER A 95 -12.77 -12.15 -7.90
N LEU A 96 -13.54 -11.89 -8.95
CA LEU A 96 -13.25 -10.92 -9.99
C LEU A 96 -14.57 -10.23 -10.34
N GLU A 97 -14.69 -8.96 -9.99
CA GLU A 97 -15.95 -8.23 -10.04
C GLU A 97 -15.78 -6.98 -10.91
N LYS A 98 -16.73 -6.73 -11.82
CA LYS A 98 -16.90 -5.41 -12.43
C LYS A 98 -17.51 -4.48 -11.38
N VAL A 99 -16.92 -3.31 -11.13
CA VAL A 99 -17.37 -2.41 -10.06
C VAL A 99 -18.16 -1.24 -10.64
N ASP A 100 -17.50 -0.30 -11.32
CA ASP A 100 -18.11 0.87 -11.96
C ASP A 100 -17.22 1.41 -13.09
N ASP A 101 -17.46 2.65 -13.54
CA ASP A 101 -16.71 3.27 -14.65
C ASP A 101 -15.36 3.88 -14.21
N VAL A 102 -15.13 4.06 -12.90
CA VAL A 102 -13.89 4.57 -12.34
C VAL A 102 -13.02 3.40 -11.86
N VAL A 103 -13.56 2.55 -11.01
CA VAL A 103 -12.96 1.26 -10.63
C VAL A 103 -13.54 0.21 -11.57
N LEU A 104 -12.79 -0.17 -12.60
CA LEU A 104 -13.31 -1.04 -13.65
C LEU A 104 -13.45 -2.48 -13.17
N GLU A 105 -12.48 -2.95 -12.38
CA GLU A 105 -12.39 -4.34 -11.93
C GLU A 105 -11.79 -4.41 -10.53
N ARG A 106 -12.43 -5.19 -9.65
CA ARG A 106 -11.90 -5.60 -8.35
C ARG A 106 -11.53 -7.07 -8.41
N ALA A 107 -10.24 -7.36 -8.22
CA ALA A 107 -9.73 -8.71 -8.11
C ALA A 107 -9.32 -8.99 -6.67
N VAL A 108 -9.90 -10.04 -6.07
CA VAL A 108 -9.57 -10.45 -4.70
C VAL A 108 -8.81 -11.75 -4.71
N TYR A 109 -7.73 -11.80 -3.94
CA TYR A 109 -6.85 -12.94 -3.83
C TYR A 109 -6.66 -13.34 -2.37
N ARG A 110 -6.55 -14.64 -2.12
CA ARG A 110 -6.26 -15.19 -0.80
C ARG A 110 -4.98 -16.02 -0.79
N ARG A 111 -4.30 -16.02 0.35
CA ARG A 111 -3.34 -17.06 0.74
C ARG A 111 -3.38 -17.25 2.25
N TRP A 112 -2.87 -18.38 2.73
CA TRP A 112 -2.77 -18.67 4.16
C TRP A 112 -1.31 -18.65 4.60
N VAL A 113 -0.99 -17.87 5.63
CA VAL A 113 0.39 -17.71 6.13
C VAL A 113 0.57 -18.32 7.52
N PRO A 114 1.80 -18.72 7.90
CA PRO A 114 2.07 -19.21 9.25
C PRO A 114 1.73 -18.14 10.31
N GLY A 115 0.97 -18.51 11.34
CA GLY A 115 0.59 -17.57 12.41
C GLY A 115 1.72 -17.18 13.35
N LYS A 116 2.80 -17.98 13.41
CA LYS A 116 3.96 -17.72 14.29
C LYS A 116 4.53 -16.31 14.08
N ALA A 117 4.64 -15.86 12.83
CA ALA A 117 5.10 -14.52 12.50
C ALA A 117 4.21 -13.41 13.09
N TRP A 118 2.95 -13.73 13.38
CA TRP A 118 1.91 -12.84 13.90
C TRP A 118 1.56 -13.09 15.37
N GLY A 119 2.26 -14.00 16.06
CA GLY A 119 2.03 -14.30 17.47
C GLY A 119 0.80 -15.18 17.74
N VAL A 120 0.30 -15.92 16.75
CA VAL A 120 -0.84 -16.84 16.91
C VAL A 120 -0.50 -18.25 16.43
N ALA A 121 -1.13 -19.28 17.03
CA ALA A 121 -0.87 -20.68 16.65
C ALA A 121 -1.53 -21.08 15.32
N ARG A 122 -2.73 -20.56 15.04
CA ARG A 122 -3.50 -20.84 13.82
C ARG A 122 -2.85 -20.20 12.58
N ARG A 123 -3.17 -20.71 11.39
CA ARG A 123 -2.85 -20.00 10.14
C ARG A 123 -3.62 -18.69 10.06
N VAL A 124 -3.01 -17.71 9.43
CA VAL A 124 -3.60 -16.38 9.23
C VAL A 124 -4.00 -16.27 7.77
N GLU A 125 -5.24 -15.85 7.53
CA GLU A 125 -5.72 -15.54 6.19
C GLU A 125 -5.14 -14.19 5.77
N GLN A 126 -4.52 -14.15 4.59
CA GLN A 126 -4.14 -12.91 3.92
C GLN A 126 -5.03 -12.71 2.70
N LEU A 127 -5.72 -11.59 2.67
CA LEU A 127 -6.53 -11.10 1.57
C LEU A 127 -5.81 -9.93 0.89
N VAL A 128 -5.73 -9.98 -0.43
CA VAL A 128 -5.25 -8.89 -1.28
C VAL A 128 -6.39 -8.47 -2.17
N VAL A 129 -6.80 -7.21 -2.07
CA VAL A 129 -7.83 -6.61 -2.91
C VAL A 129 -7.17 -5.64 -3.86
N LEU A 130 -7.19 -5.95 -5.16
CA LEU A 130 -6.69 -5.07 -6.20
C LEU A 130 -7.87 -4.38 -6.88
N ASP A 131 -7.88 -3.05 -6.87
CA ASP A 131 -8.85 -2.24 -7.63
C ASP A 131 -8.14 -1.63 -8.85
N ALA A 132 -8.57 -1.99 -10.05
CA ALA A 132 -8.11 -1.40 -11.31
C ALA A 132 -8.87 -0.09 -11.58
N VAL A 133 -8.20 1.05 -11.39
CA VAL A 133 -8.79 2.37 -11.65
C VAL A 133 -8.49 2.79 -13.08
N HIS A 134 -9.53 3.17 -13.83
CA HIS A 134 -9.43 3.62 -15.21
C HIS A 134 -8.32 4.66 -15.40
N GLY A 135 -7.51 4.50 -16.44
CA GLY A 135 -6.29 5.30 -16.65
C GLY A 135 -6.53 6.78 -17.00
N ALA A 136 -7.76 7.14 -17.39
CA ALA A 136 -8.16 8.56 -17.50
C ALA A 136 -8.56 9.17 -16.14
N SER A 137 -8.59 8.36 -15.08
CA SER A 137 -9.05 8.72 -13.74
C SER A 137 -7.97 8.52 -12.66
N ILE A 138 -6.69 8.65 -13.01
CA ILE A 138 -5.58 8.42 -12.05
C ILE A 138 -5.66 9.39 -10.85
N ASP A 139 -6.17 10.61 -11.01
CA ASP A 139 -6.37 11.54 -9.90
C ASP A 139 -7.35 10.96 -8.85
N ARG A 140 -8.34 10.18 -9.29
CA ARG A 140 -9.25 9.41 -8.42
C ARG A 140 -8.54 8.20 -7.81
N ALA A 141 -7.61 7.57 -8.52
CA ALA A 141 -6.76 6.51 -7.96
C ALA A 141 -5.91 7.04 -6.80
N VAL A 142 -5.26 8.19 -6.98
CA VAL A 142 -4.46 8.86 -5.95
C VAL A 142 -5.33 9.24 -4.75
N SER A 143 -6.48 9.88 -4.99
CA SER A 143 -7.41 10.26 -3.91
C SER A 143 -7.98 9.05 -3.18
N GLY A 144 -8.30 7.99 -3.92
CA GLY A 144 -8.81 6.73 -3.38
C GLY A 144 -7.78 5.95 -2.56
N PHE A 145 -6.50 6.00 -2.93
CA PHE A 145 -5.39 5.50 -2.13
C PHE A 145 -5.19 6.35 -0.86
N TRP A 146 -5.12 7.69 -1.01
CA TRP A 146 -4.95 8.61 0.10
C TRP A 146 -6.00 8.42 1.19
N SER A 147 -7.28 8.35 0.80
CA SER A 147 -8.38 8.09 1.73
C SER A 147 -8.20 6.76 2.47
N LYS A 148 -7.81 5.68 1.78
CA LYS A 148 -7.60 4.37 2.42
C LYS A 148 -6.40 4.35 3.37
N ALA A 149 -5.34 5.08 3.03
CA ALA A 149 -4.14 5.18 3.86
C ALA A 149 -4.38 6.02 5.13
N THR A 150 -5.31 6.98 5.09
CA THR A 150 -5.51 7.98 6.16
C THR A 150 -6.80 7.83 6.96
N GLN A 151 -7.80 7.11 6.45
CA GLN A 151 -9.14 6.99 7.04
C GLN A 151 -9.68 5.54 7.02
N LYS A 152 -8.85 4.54 7.27
CA LYS A 152 -9.17 3.09 7.29
C LYS A 152 -10.50 2.69 6.63
N ALA A 153 -10.44 2.19 5.41
CA ALA A 153 -11.66 1.78 4.69
C ALA A 153 -12.13 0.36 5.05
N THR A 154 -13.39 0.08 4.74
CA THR A 154 -13.91 -1.29 4.59
C THR A 154 -14.08 -1.59 3.10
N VAL A 155 -13.80 -2.83 2.70
CA VAL A 155 -13.99 -3.30 1.33
C VAL A 155 -14.85 -4.56 1.32
N SER A 156 -15.76 -4.63 0.34
CA SER A 156 -16.68 -5.75 0.17
C SER A 156 -16.49 -6.45 -1.17
N PHE A 157 -16.65 -7.77 -1.16
CA PHE A 157 -16.48 -8.66 -2.32
C PHE A 157 -17.24 -9.97 -2.12
N GLU A 158 -17.43 -10.74 -3.19
CA GLU A 158 -18.03 -12.09 -3.14
C GLU A 158 -17.00 -13.13 -2.68
N ASP A 159 -17.36 -13.98 -1.71
CA ASP A 159 -16.55 -15.11 -1.25
C ASP A 159 -17.45 -16.33 -1.05
N GLY A 160 -17.39 -17.30 -1.96
CA GLY A 160 -18.22 -18.51 -1.90
C GLY A 160 -19.73 -18.23 -1.99
N GLY A 161 -20.13 -17.25 -2.82
CA GLY A 161 -21.54 -16.88 -3.03
C GLY A 161 -22.15 -16.03 -1.90
N LYS A 162 -21.31 -15.47 -1.03
CA LYS A 162 -21.73 -14.54 0.02
C LYS A 162 -20.92 -13.25 -0.08
N ARG A 163 -21.61 -12.12 0.15
CA ARG A 163 -20.95 -10.82 0.31
C ARG A 163 -20.18 -10.79 1.62
N ARG A 164 -18.86 -10.63 1.54
CA ARG A 164 -17.94 -10.49 2.67
C ARG A 164 -17.41 -9.06 2.73
N SER A 165 -17.42 -8.46 3.91
CA SER A 165 -16.88 -7.11 4.17
C SER A 165 -15.73 -7.19 5.16
N VAL A 166 -14.59 -6.60 4.84
CA VAL A 166 -13.38 -6.62 5.68
C VAL A 166 -12.74 -5.23 5.76
N ALA A 167 -12.17 -4.90 6.91
CA ALA A 167 -11.43 -3.66 7.08
C ALA A 167 -10.07 -3.75 6.40
N VAL A 168 -9.70 -2.71 5.66
CA VAL A 168 -8.37 -2.52 5.08
C VAL A 168 -7.38 -2.28 6.21
N GLN A 169 -6.22 -2.94 6.17
CA GLN A 169 -5.18 -2.81 7.18
C GLN A 169 -3.85 -2.34 6.62
N VAL A 170 -3.65 -2.45 5.31
CA VAL A 170 -2.53 -1.83 4.58
C VAL A 170 -3.06 -1.29 3.26
N ALA A 171 -2.70 -0.05 2.92
CA ALA A 171 -3.08 0.60 1.66
C ALA A 171 -1.90 0.64 0.68
N GLY A 172 -2.09 0.20 -0.55
CA GLY A 172 -1.08 0.20 -1.60
C GLY A 172 -1.48 1.09 -2.77
N TYR A 173 -0.50 1.73 -3.39
CA TYR A 173 -0.64 2.38 -4.70
C TYR A 173 0.36 1.81 -5.69
N VAL A 174 -0.09 1.54 -6.91
CA VAL A 174 0.73 1.05 -8.02
C VAL A 174 0.32 1.78 -9.30
N GLY A 175 1.29 2.36 -10.00
CA GLY A 175 1.08 3.00 -11.30
C GLY A 175 1.82 4.33 -11.45
N HIS A 176 1.32 5.17 -12.36
CA HIS A 176 1.92 6.49 -12.63
C HIS A 176 1.83 7.42 -11.42
N ASN A 177 2.83 8.27 -11.20
CA ASN A 177 2.83 9.24 -10.10
C ASN A 177 2.27 10.60 -10.56
N ARG A 178 0.96 10.81 -10.44
CA ARG A 178 0.32 12.08 -10.83
C ARG A 178 0.80 13.32 -10.05
N LEU A 179 1.40 13.14 -8.86
CA LEU A 179 1.98 14.27 -8.12
C LEU A 179 3.21 14.83 -8.85
N MET A 180 3.89 14.04 -9.69
CA MET A 180 4.96 14.54 -10.57
C MET A 180 4.44 15.49 -11.65
N ASP A 181 3.19 15.34 -12.05
CA ASP A 181 2.55 16.19 -13.05
C ASP A 181 1.53 17.15 -12.41
N GLY A 182 1.84 17.61 -11.19
CA GLY A 182 1.21 18.75 -10.54
C GLY A 182 -0.04 18.46 -9.72
N LEU A 183 -0.48 17.19 -9.60
CA LEU A 183 -1.62 16.86 -8.74
C LEU A 183 -1.25 17.07 -7.26
N ALA A 184 -2.08 17.80 -6.54
CA ALA A 184 -1.98 17.90 -5.09
C ALA A 184 -2.74 16.75 -4.40
N LEU A 185 -2.20 16.25 -3.29
CA LEU A 185 -2.95 15.33 -2.43
C LEU A 185 -4.12 16.07 -1.77
N PRO A 186 -5.24 15.36 -1.49
CA PRO A 186 -6.30 15.93 -0.67
C PRO A 186 -5.77 16.35 0.71
N GLY A 187 -6.47 17.29 1.35
CA GLY A 187 -6.17 17.71 2.72
C GLY A 187 -6.25 16.54 3.72
N ALA A 188 -5.72 16.79 4.91
CA ALA A 188 -5.84 15.85 6.02
C ALA A 188 -7.32 15.54 6.30
N PRO A 189 -7.65 14.27 6.60
CA PRO A 189 -9.02 13.90 6.90
C PRO A 189 -9.51 14.52 8.21
N ALA A 190 -10.81 14.82 8.29
CA ALA A 190 -11.43 15.30 9.52
C ALA A 190 -11.37 14.24 10.66
N THR A 191 -11.47 12.96 10.31
CA THR A 191 -11.40 11.82 11.23
C THR A 191 -10.31 10.85 10.77
N PRO A 192 -9.05 11.07 11.16
CA PRO A 192 -7.95 10.17 10.77
C PRO A 192 -8.06 8.81 11.46
N ASP A 193 -7.88 7.75 10.68
CA ASP A 193 -7.63 6.38 11.14
C ASP A 193 -6.57 5.77 10.20
N PRO A 194 -5.30 6.17 10.36
CA PRO A 194 -4.27 5.82 9.39
C PRO A 194 -3.88 4.35 9.47
N VAL A 195 -3.53 3.79 8.31
CA VAL A 195 -2.97 2.44 8.18
C VAL A 195 -1.58 2.51 7.54
N PRO A 196 -0.72 1.50 7.77
CA PRO A 196 0.52 1.37 6.99
C PRO A 196 0.23 1.38 5.49
N SER A 197 1.17 1.89 4.70
CA SER A 197 0.99 2.02 3.25
C SER A 197 2.22 1.62 2.44
N PHE A 198 2.10 1.53 1.12
CA PHE A 198 3.25 1.48 0.22
C PHE A 198 2.89 2.12 -1.12
N VAL A 199 3.89 2.66 -1.82
CA VAL A 199 3.70 3.36 -3.09
C VAL A 199 4.75 2.90 -4.10
N LEU A 200 4.32 2.07 -5.05
CA LEU A 200 5.12 1.65 -6.21
C LEU A 200 4.78 2.58 -7.38
N ALA A 201 5.51 3.69 -7.44
CA ALA A 201 5.41 4.69 -8.50
C ALA A 201 6.75 5.42 -8.59
N CYS A 202 7.03 6.14 -9.68
CA CYS A 202 8.25 6.93 -9.83
C CYS A 202 8.40 8.00 -8.73
N TYR A 203 9.60 8.12 -8.15
CA TYR A 203 9.93 9.13 -7.12
C TYR A 203 8.95 9.20 -5.94
N SER A 204 8.27 8.10 -5.58
CA SER A 204 7.16 8.16 -4.63
C SER A 204 7.54 8.69 -3.24
N LYS A 205 8.78 8.49 -2.78
CA LYS A 205 9.28 9.08 -1.52
C LYS A 205 9.22 10.60 -1.56
N ASN A 206 9.67 11.21 -2.65
CA ASN A 206 9.77 12.67 -2.77
C ASN A 206 8.39 13.35 -2.74
N TYR A 207 7.36 12.68 -3.25
CA TYR A 207 6.03 13.28 -3.44
C TYR A 207 5.02 12.87 -2.37
N PHE A 208 5.04 11.61 -1.92
CA PHE A 208 4.02 11.10 -1.00
C PHE A 208 4.44 11.12 0.47
N SER A 209 5.74 10.99 0.77
CA SER A 209 6.14 10.57 2.11
C SER A 209 5.78 11.58 3.19
N SER A 210 6.04 12.87 2.94
CA SER A 210 5.74 13.92 3.92
C SER A 210 4.25 13.88 4.27
N ALA A 211 3.37 13.95 3.27
CA ALA A 211 1.92 13.94 3.52
C ALA A 211 1.45 12.66 4.24
N LEU A 212 1.91 11.48 3.81
CA LEU A 212 1.54 10.21 4.43
C LEU A 212 2.03 10.12 5.88
N GLU A 213 3.28 10.49 6.15
CA GLU A 213 3.87 10.46 7.49
C GLU A 213 3.16 11.46 8.42
N HIS A 214 2.88 12.69 7.96
CA HIS A 214 2.13 13.69 8.73
C HIS A 214 0.68 13.27 9.01
N SER A 215 0.07 12.48 8.13
CA SER A 215 -1.27 11.90 8.36
C SER A 215 -1.27 10.68 9.29
N GLY A 216 -0.11 10.25 9.79
CA GLY A 216 0.07 9.08 10.65
C GLY A 216 0.15 7.74 9.91
N SER A 217 0.02 7.73 8.58
CA SER A 217 0.31 6.54 7.77
C SER A 217 1.81 6.24 7.79
N ARG A 218 2.17 4.96 7.76
CA ARG A 218 3.57 4.49 7.77
C ARG A 218 3.92 3.84 6.43
N PRO A 219 4.59 4.54 5.50
CA PRO A 219 4.90 3.95 4.20
C PRO A 219 6.04 2.92 4.31
N LEU A 220 5.73 1.67 4.02
CA LEU A 220 6.62 0.52 4.12
C LEU A 220 7.65 0.49 2.99
N VAL A 221 7.21 0.77 1.76
CA VAL A 221 8.04 0.76 0.54
C VAL A 221 7.68 1.96 -0.33
N MET A 222 8.70 2.71 -0.72
CA MET A 222 8.63 3.83 -1.67
C MET A 222 9.89 3.84 -2.53
N THR A 223 9.89 4.67 -3.57
CA THR A 223 10.98 4.78 -4.55
C THR A 223 11.51 6.21 -4.55
N ARG A 224 12.74 6.41 -5.02
CA ARG A 224 13.41 7.72 -5.15
C ARG A 224 13.97 7.95 -6.55
N ALA A 225 13.56 7.13 -7.51
CA ALA A 225 13.96 7.18 -8.91
C ALA A 225 12.80 6.71 -9.79
N LEU A 226 13.00 6.78 -11.12
CA LEU A 226 12.12 6.14 -12.10
C LEU A 226 12.12 4.63 -11.91
N MET A 227 10.95 4.00 -12.08
CA MET A 227 10.78 2.56 -11.92
C MET A 227 9.55 2.04 -12.64
N ALA A 228 9.54 0.75 -13.00
CA ALA A 228 8.39 0.06 -13.57
C ALA A 228 7.49 -0.53 -12.46
N PRO A 229 6.29 0.02 -12.19
CA PRO A 229 5.43 -0.40 -11.09
C PRO A 229 4.63 -1.66 -11.45
N GLU A 230 5.33 -2.78 -11.56
CA GLU A 230 4.79 -4.03 -12.10
C GLU A 230 4.45 -5.08 -11.02
N GLY A 231 3.69 -6.09 -11.42
CA GLY A 231 3.15 -7.14 -10.57
C GLY A 231 4.21 -7.96 -9.81
N TYR A 232 5.44 -8.07 -10.32
CA TYR A 232 6.50 -8.81 -9.61
C TYR A 232 7.00 -8.10 -8.35
N VAL A 233 7.07 -6.77 -8.37
CA VAL A 233 7.48 -6.01 -7.19
C VAL A 233 6.31 -5.93 -6.22
N LEU A 234 5.08 -5.80 -6.74
CA LEU A 234 3.86 -5.88 -5.94
C LEU A 234 3.77 -7.22 -5.19
N GLU A 235 3.90 -8.37 -5.87
CA GLU A 235 3.85 -9.68 -5.22
C GLU A 235 4.93 -9.82 -4.14
N ALA A 236 6.15 -9.31 -4.38
CA ALA A 236 7.23 -9.34 -3.40
C ALA A 236 6.90 -8.53 -2.13
N VAL A 237 6.28 -7.35 -2.28
CA VAL A 237 5.81 -6.53 -1.15
C VAL A 237 4.66 -7.24 -0.41
N LEU A 238 3.65 -7.71 -1.14
CA LEU A 238 2.48 -8.39 -0.57
C LEU A 238 2.87 -9.64 0.21
N THR A 239 3.77 -10.47 -0.34
CA THR A 239 4.26 -11.66 0.37
C THR A 239 5.11 -11.29 1.59
N GLY A 240 5.92 -10.23 1.52
CA GLY A 240 6.68 -9.72 2.66
C GLY A 240 5.79 -9.26 3.80
N ILE A 241 4.71 -8.53 3.48
CA ILE A 241 3.69 -8.13 4.47
C ILE A 241 3.09 -9.39 5.08
N GLY A 242 2.57 -10.33 4.29
CA GLY A 242 1.91 -11.54 4.79
C GLY A 242 2.81 -12.44 5.65
N ASP A 243 4.11 -12.48 5.36
CA ASP A 243 5.10 -13.22 6.14
C ASP A 243 5.48 -12.52 7.46
N GLY A 244 4.90 -11.36 7.77
CA GLY A 244 5.16 -10.61 8.99
C GLY A 244 6.59 -10.06 9.06
N LEU A 245 7.19 -9.75 7.90
CA LEU A 245 8.56 -9.26 7.85
C LEU A 245 8.66 -7.81 8.34
N PRO A 246 9.78 -7.42 8.98
CA PRO A 246 10.05 -6.03 9.28
C PRO A 246 10.27 -5.22 8.00
N GLN A 247 10.05 -3.91 8.08
CA GLN A 247 10.08 -3.00 6.93
C GLN A 247 11.35 -3.12 6.08
N GLN A 248 12.54 -3.22 6.70
CA GLN A 248 13.79 -3.37 5.94
C GLN A 248 13.80 -4.62 5.06
N GLN A 249 13.22 -5.72 5.54
CA GLN A 249 13.17 -6.98 4.81
C GLN A 249 12.09 -6.98 3.72
N ILE A 250 10.96 -6.29 3.93
CA ILE A 250 9.96 -6.05 2.86
C ILE A 250 10.61 -5.26 1.73
N ARG A 251 11.33 -4.18 2.05
CA ARG A 251 12.11 -3.41 1.08
C ARG A 251 13.13 -4.30 0.36
N ALA A 252 13.91 -5.10 1.09
CA ALA A 252 14.92 -5.99 0.51
C ALA A 252 14.31 -6.98 -0.48
N ARG A 253 13.13 -7.53 -0.20
CA ARG A 253 12.38 -8.39 -1.13
C ARG A 253 11.95 -7.63 -2.39
N ALA A 254 11.42 -6.41 -2.25
CA ALA A 254 11.06 -5.57 -3.38
C ALA A 254 12.27 -5.30 -4.29
N VAL A 255 13.41 -4.94 -3.69
CA VAL A 255 14.68 -4.73 -4.40
C VAL A 255 15.13 -6.00 -5.13
N ALA A 256 15.12 -7.15 -4.46
CA ALA A 256 15.57 -8.41 -5.06
C ALA A 256 14.67 -8.84 -6.24
N ALA A 257 13.35 -8.69 -6.10
CA ALA A 257 12.41 -8.94 -7.18
C ALA A 257 12.66 -7.99 -8.36
N TYR A 258 12.79 -6.69 -8.08
CA TYR A 258 13.04 -5.69 -9.11
C TYR A 258 14.36 -5.94 -9.85
N ALA A 259 15.45 -6.21 -9.12
CA ALA A 259 16.75 -6.55 -9.69
C ALA A 259 16.66 -7.74 -10.66
N ARG A 260 15.97 -8.80 -10.25
CA ARG A 260 15.80 -10.02 -11.03
C ARG A 260 15.04 -9.77 -12.34
N TRP A 261 13.88 -9.10 -12.26
CA TRP A 261 12.99 -8.95 -13.42
C TRP A 261 13.47 -7.87 -14.39
N GLN A 262 14.03 -6.78 -13.87
CA GLN A 262 14.59 -5.70 -14.68
C GLN A 262 16.04 -5.98 -15.10
N ARG A 263 16.60 -7.15 -14.74
CA ARG A 263 17.97 -7.56 -15.05
C ARG A 263 19.03 -6.54 -14.61
N LEU A 264 18.81 -5.96 -13.44
CA LEU A 264 19.70 -4.96 -12.84
C LEU A 264 20.62 -5.62 -11.81
N ARG A 265 21.82 -5.05 -11.66
CA ARG A 265 22.68 -5.35 -10.52
C ARG A 265 21.94 -5.00 -9.21
N PRO A 266 22.05 -5.80 -8.12
CA PRO A 266 21.34 -5.53 -6.87
C PRO A 266 21.55 -4.13 -6.29
N GLY A 267 22.76 -3.57 -6.40
CA GLY A 267 23.05 -2.21 -5.96
C GLY A 267 22.27 -1.13 -6.73
N VAL A 268 22.11 -1.31 -8.05
CA VAL A 268 21.34 -0.39 -8.92
C VAL A 268 19.86 -0.47 -8.56
N ALA A 269 19.32 -1.67 -8.43
CA ALA A 269 17.95 -1.85 -7.99
C ALA A 269 17.73 -1.26 -6.59
N SER A 270 18.65 -1.48 -5.64
CA SER A 270 18.55 -0.90 -4.29
C SER A 270 18.54 0.62 -4.33
N ALA A 271 19.27 1.24 -5.25
CA ALA A 271 19.29 2.69 -5.38
C ALA A 271 17.92 3.29 -5.78
N ILE A 272 17.05 2.53 -6.44
CA ILE A 272 15.71 2.95 -6.83
C ILE A 272 14.76 3.03 -5.61
N PHE A 273 14.90 2.13 -4.64
CA PHE A 273 14.01 2.08 -3.47
C PHE A 273 14.54 2.95 -2.34
N ALA A 274 13.66 3.79 -1.77
CA ALA A 274 14.01 4.65 -0.65
C ALA A 274 14.53 3.82 0.53
N PRO A 275 15.61 4.24 1.20
CA PRO A 275 16.09 3.57 2.40
C PRO A 275 15.04 3.65 3.51
N VAL A 276 15.05 2.67 4.42
CA VAL A 276 14.26 2.73 5.66
C VAL A 276 15.09 3.52 6.67
N ALA A 277 14.45 4.40 7.46
CA ALA A 277 15.10 5.07 8.58
C ALA A 277 15.71 4.02 9.53
N LYS A 278 16.86 4.35 10.11
CA LYS A 278 17.59 3.43 10.99
C LYS A 278 17.00 3.44 12.37
#